data_AF-A0A7J5HTU2-F1
#
_entry.id   AF-A0A7J5HTU2-F1
#
_cell.length_a   1.000
_cell.length_b   1.000
_cell.length_c   1.000
_cell.angle_alpha   90.00
_cell.angle_beta   90.00
_cell.angle_gamma   90.00
#
_symmetry.space_group_name_H-M   'P 1'
#
loop_
_entity.id
_entity.type
_entity.pdbx_description
1 polymer ?
#
loop_
_entity_poly.entity_id
_entity_poly.type
_entity_poly.pdbx_seq_one_letter_code
_entity_poly.pdbx_strand_id
1 'polypeptide(L)'
;MKRSLLIHIYIVIFFFCLPSANAQVTQQQKTAATDSVRVSLLTCAAGGEIYSLFGHTAIRYENYTRGIDAVFNYGMFNFNAPNFIFRFALGETDYQLGVTDYEHFAAEYNYLGRDVWQQTLNLTEEEKERLIALLTENYRPENRVYRYNFFYDNCATRPRDQIERAINGTLQYADNMTANSTGISFRDLLHKYSEGHLWSRFGMDLCMGSKADEPINRRLAMFVPFYMQEYFNKAQIVDKEGQARPLVAKEEKIVVTGKTPADFVSRGITPMQSASLLLILVAGISIYGIRRGKTLWGIDLILFLVAGMAGCILAFLALFSQHPAVSPNYILFVFHPFHLFCLPFMLSRVRKREISRYMLVNFVVLTLFIGLWTIIPQRIPPAVLPLALCLLIRSASNLILTYKRK
;
A
#
# COMPACT_ATOMS: atom_id res chain seq x y z
N MET A 1 -31.96 -91.78 -4.97
CA MET A 1 -31.23 -90.57 -5.43
C MET A 1 -31.10 -89.59 -4.25
N LYS A 2 -29.85 -89.32 -3.82
CA LYS A 2 -29.34 -88.24 -2.93
C LYS A 2 -30.30 -87.69 -1.83
N ARG A 3 -30.29 -88.22 -0.58
CA ARG A 3 -29.59 -87.71 0.65
C ARG A 3 -29.81 -86.18 0.87
N SER A 4 -30.31 -85.63 1.98
CA SER A 4 -30.39 -86.03 3.42
C SER A 4 -31.34 -85.03 4.14
N LEU A 5 -32.44 -85.46 4.81
CA LEU A 5 -32.56 -85.81 6.25
C LEU A 5 -32.38 -84.58 7.20
N LEU A 6 -33.46 -84.02 7.81
CA LEU A 6 -34.05 -84.37 9.15
C LEU A 6 -33.19 -83.80 10.32
N ILE A 7 -33.63 -83.20 11.45
CA ILE A 7 -34.79 -83.38 12.34
C ILE A 7 -34.68 -82.31 13.49
N HIS A 8 -35.82 -81.71 13.89
CA HIS A 8 -36.28 -81.37 15.26
C HIS A 8 -35.47 -80.39 16.14
N ILE A 9 -36.06 -79.25 16.55
CA ILE A 9 -36.89 -79.08 17.75
C ILE A 9 -36.18 -79.55 19.03
N TYR A 10 -35.59 -78.60 19.75
CA TYR A 10 -35.45 -78.63 21.20
C TYR A 10 -36.10 -77.37 21.77
N ILE A 11 -37.33 -77.56 22.26
CA ILE A 11 -38.01 -76.73 23.24
C ILE A 11 -37.49 -77.18 24.61
N VAL A 12 -36.92 -76.28 25.42
CA VAL A 12 -37.05 -76.18 26.90
C VAL A 12 -36.49 -74.79 27.25
N ILE A 13 -37.35 -73.78 27.41
CA ILE A 13 -37.75 -73.25 28.72
C ILE A 13 -36.53 -72.82 29.57
N PHE A 14 -36.17 -71.55 29.48
CA PHE A 14 -35.92 -70.79 30.70
C PHE A 14 -36.57 -69.40 30.56
N PHE A 15 -37.76 -69.36 31.12
CA PHE A 15 -38.55 -68.17 31.42
C PHE A 15 -37.82 -67.33 32.49
N PHE A 16 -38.13 -66.04 32.54
CA PHE A 16 -37.81 -65.06 33.60
C PHE A 16 -36.35 -64.57 33.72
N CYS A 17 -36.12 -63.35 33.20
CA CYS A 17 -35.83 -62.17 34.04
C CYS A 17 -35.56 -60.94 33.17
N LEU A 18 -36.55 -60.04 33.09
CA LEU A 18 -36.27 -58.61 32.92
C LEU A 18 -35.56 -58.12 34.18
N PRO A 19 -34.60 -57.19 34.01
CA PRO A 19 -34.67 -55.97 34.79
C PRO A 19 -34.55 -54.73 33.93
N SER A 20 -35.41 -53.78 34.26
CA SER A 20 -35.34 -52.37 33.91
C SER A 20 -34.05 -51.71 34.42
N ALA A 21 -33.73 -50.55 33.82
CA ALA A 21 -32.76 -49.53 34.25
C ALA A 21 -31.30 -49.74 33.84
N ASN A 22 -30.82 -48.93 32.89
CA ASN A 22 -30.33 -47.59 33.23
C ASN A 22 -30.04 -46.80 31.96
N ALA A 23 -30.46 -45.53 31.97
CA ALA A 23 -29.98 -44.51 31.06
C ALA A 23 -28.47 -44.39 31.22
N GLN A 24 -27.70 -44.92 30.27
CA GLN A 24 -26.33 -44.49 30.08
C GLN A 24 -26.34 -43.27 29.17
N VAL A 25 -26.25 -42.12 29.83
CA VAL A 25 -25.70 -40.88 29.29
C VAL A 25 -24.47 -41.27 28.46
N THR A 26 -24.62 -41.23 27.13
CA THR A 26 -23.46 -41.23 26.24
C THR A 26 -22.80 -39.88 26.44
N GLN A 27 -21.92 -39.82 27.43
CA GLN A 27 -20.99 -38.71 27.58
C GLN A 27 -20.16 -38.77 26.31
N GLN A 28 -20.50 -37.92 25.33
CA GLN A 28 -19.64 -37.62 24.20
C GLN A 28 -18.33 -37.12 24.80
N GLN A 29 -17.41 -38.07 24.98
CA GLN A 29 -16.01 -37.79 25.15
C GLN A 29 -15.64 -37.13 23.83
N LYS A 30 -15.64 -35.79 23.83
CA LYS A 30 -15.10 -34.94 22.78
C LYS A 30 -13.62 -35.29 22.75
N THR A 31 -13.27 -36.40 22.08
CA THR A 31 -11.90 -36.74 21.70
C THR A 31 -11.35 -35.46 21.12
N ALA A 32 -10.31 -34.92 21.75
CA ALA A 32 -9.62 -33.74 21.24
C ALA A 32 -9.35 -34.01 19.77
N ALA A 33 -10.10 -33.34 18.90
CA ALA A 33 -9.91 -33.45 17.47
C ALA A 33 -8.44 -33.10 17.26
N THR A 34 -7.67 -34.03 16.69
CA THR A 34 -6.29 -33.77 16.36
C THR A 34 -6.31 -32.51 15.51
N ASP A 35 -5.70 -31.42 15.98
CA ASP A 35 -5.83 -30.09 15.38
C ASP A 35 -5.34 -30.15 13.93
N SER A 36 -6.29 -30.36 13.02
CA SER A 36 -6.02 -30.71 11.62
C SER A 36 -5.89 -29.49 10.73
N VAL A 37 -6.13 -28.31 11.31
CA VAL A 37 -6.17 -27.03 10.60
C VAL A 37 -5.16 -26.08 11.21
N ARG A 38 -4.30 -25.51 10.36
CA ARG A 38 -3.42 -24.41 10.72
C ARG A 38 -3.80 -23.18 9.89
N VAL A 39 -3.90 -22.03 10.55
CA VAL A 39 -4.10 -20.75 9.88
C VAL A 39 -2.97 -19.82 10.29
N SER A 40 -2.36 -19.17 9.30
CA SER A 40 -1.21 -18.32 9.52
C SER A 40 -1.34 -17.01 8.76
N LEU A 41 -0.84 -15.94 9.36
CA LEU A 41 -0.59 -14.69 8.66
C LEU A 41 0.80 -14.75 8.02
N LEU A 42 0.89 -14.51 6.72
CA LEU A 42 2.17 -14.42 6.00
C LEU A 42 2.52 -12.95 5.81
N THR A 43 3.75 -12.57 6.15
CA THR A 43 4.31 -11.25 5.86
C THR A 43 5.48 -11.42 4.93
N CYS A 44 5.49 -10.67 3.83
CA CYS A 44 6.49 -10.80 2.77
C CYS A 44 7.36 -9.56 2.67
N ALA A 45 8.66 -9.75 2.47
CA ALA A 45 9.64 -8.69 2.35
C ALA A 45 9.32 -7.68 1.23
N ALA A 46 9.86 -6.47 1.38
CA ALA A 46 9.86 -5.49 0.31
C ALA A 46 10.59 -6.01 -0.94
N GLY A 47 10.18 -5.59 -2.13
CA GLY A 47 10.88 -5.83 -3.39
C GLY A 47 11.42 -4.54 -4.00
N GLY A 48 11.99 -4.63 -5.21
CA GLY A 48 12.58 -3.46 -5.89
C GLY A 48 11.59 -2.59 -6.66
N GLU A 49 10.41 -3.14 -6.98
CA GLU A 49 9.37 -2.44 -7.73
C GLU A 49 8.51 -1.58 -6.82
N ILE A 50 8.01 -0.44 -7.33
CA ILE A 50 7.25 0.56 -6.54
C ILE A 50 6.06 -0.04 -5.77
N TYR A 51 5.35 -0.99 -6.37
CA TYR A 51 4.18 -1.66 -5.76
C TYR A 51 4.57 -2.70 -4.69
N SER A 52 5.85 -3.07 -4.61
CA SER A 52 6.37 -4.08 -3.68
C SER A 52 7.21 -3.50 -2.54
N LEU A 53 7.49 -2.19 -2.55
CA LEU A 53 8.38 -1.51 -1.59
C LEU A 53 7.94 -1.67 -0.12
N PHE A 54 6.65 -1.87 0.13
CA PHE A 54 6.07 -1.92 1.47
C PHE A 54 5.93 -3.34 2.01
N GLY A 55 6.27 -4.34 1.22
CA GLY A 55 5.98 -5.74 1.50
C GLY A 55 4.57 -6.14 1.09
N HIS A 56 4.14 -7.30 1.56
CA HIS A 56 2.79 -7.83 1.32
C HIS A 56 2.33 -8.70 2.49
N THR A 57 1.02 -8.88 2.61
CA THR A 57 0.41 -9.78 3.59
C THR A 57 -0.54 -10.74 2.92
N ALA A 58 -0.55 -11.99 3.39
CA ALA A 58 -1.52 -13.01 2.98
C ALA A 58 -1.99 -13.85 4.17
N ILE A 59 -3.08 -14.60 4.01
CA ILE A 59 -3.51 -15.60 5.00
C ILE A 59 -3.33 -17.00 4.40
N ARG A 60 -2.53 -17.83 5.06
CA ARG A 60 -2.35 -19.25 4.71
C ARG A 60 -3.34 -20.11 5.50
N TYR A 61 -4.04 -20.98 4.80
CA TYR A 61 -4.95 -21.98 5.34
C TYR A 61 -4.45 -23.36 4.97
N GLU A 62 -4.16 -24.16 5.99
CA GLU A 62 -3.72 -25.54 5.87
C GLU A 62 -4.73 -26.47 6.50
N ASN A 63 -5.07 -27.56 5.79
CA ASN A 63 -5.86 -28.67 6.32
C ASN A 63 -5.17 -29.99 5.98
N TYR A 64 -4.57 -30.62 7.00
CA TYR A 64 -3.77 -31.83 6.82
C TYR A 64 -4.60 -33.06 6.45
N THR A 65 -5.88 -33.11 6.86
CA THR A 65 -6.77 -34.24 6.52
C THR A 65 -7.30 -34.18 5.10
N ARG A 66 -7.37 -32.96 4.52
CA ARG A 66 -7.87 -32.71 3.17
C ARG A 66 -6.77 -32.41 2.16
N GLY A 67 -5.51 -32.32 2.60
CA GLY A 67 -4.37 -31.95 1.76
C GLY A 67 -4.48 -30.53 1.20
N ILE A 68 -5.13 -29.61 1.91
CA ILE A 68 -5.28 -28.21 1.46
C ILE A 68 -4.12 -27.39 2.03
N ASP A 69 -3.48 -26.59 1.20
CA ASP A 69 -2.48 -25.60 1.59
C ASP A 69 -2.61 -24.37 0.68
N ALA A 70 -3.54 -23.50 1.04
CA ALA A 70 -3.99 -22.37 0.23
C ALA A 70 -3.58 -21.04 0.84
N VAL A 71 -3.23 -20.07 -0.01
CA VAL A 71 -2.85 -18.72 0.37
C VAL A 71 -3.84 -17.71 -0.22
N PHE A 72 -4.51 -16.98 0.66
CA PHE A 72 -5.47 -15.92 0.35
C PHE A 72 -4.73 -14.57 0.27
N ASN A 73 -4.67 -14.00 -0.94
CA ASN A 73 -3.94 -12.78 -1.27
C ASN A 73 -4.91 -11.64 -1.59
N TYR A 74 -5.04 -10.68 -0.66
CA TYR A 74 -5.78 -9.45 -0.91
C TYR A 74 -4.89 -8.47 -1.66
N GLY A 75 -5.44 -7.75 -2.63
CA GLY A 75 -4.69 -6.73 -3.35
C GLY A 75 -4.06 -7.25 -4.64
N MET A 76 -4.63 -8.30 -5.22
CA MET A 76 -4.32 -8.71 -6.59
C MET A 76 -4.98 -7.74 -7.57
N PHE A 77 -4.26 -7.33 -8.61
CA PHE A 77 -4.78 -6.39 -9.61
C PHE A 77 -4.29 -6.77 -11.01
N ASN A 78 -4.93 -6.19 -12.02
CA ASN A 78 -4.60 -6.42 -13.42
C ASN A 78 -4.24 -5.10 -14.10
N PHE A 79 -2.97 -4.90 -14.42
CA PHE A 79 -2.50 -3.73 -15.17
C PHE A 79 -3.17 -3.59 -16.54
N ASN A 80 -3.64 -4.69 -17.14
CA ASN A 80 -4.31 -4.69 -18.43
C ASN A 80 -5.82 -4.37 -18.33
N ALA A 81 -6.33 -4.07 -17.13
CA ALA A 81 -7.71 -3.62 -16.98
C ALA A 81 -7.94 -2.31 -17.76
N PRO A 82 -9.13 -2.13 -18.38
CA PRO A 82 -9.42 -0.92 -19.14
C PRO A 82 -9.23 0.36 -18.31
N ASN A 83 -8.44 1.29 -18.84
CA ASN A 83 -8.13 2.58 -18.21
C ASN A 83 -7.48 2.47 -16.81
N PHE A 84 -6.70 1.41 -16.54
CA PHE A 84 -6.06 1.18 -15.24
C PHE A 84 -5.33 2.42 -14.70
N ILE A 85 -4.49 3.09 -15.50
CA ILE A 85 -3.73 4.28 -15.06
C ILE A 85 -4.67 5.42 -14.65
N PHE A 86 -5.76 5.64 -15.39
CA PHE A 86 -6.73 6.69 -15.08
C PHE A 86 -7.51 6.38 -13.80
N ARG A 87 -7.97 5.13 -13.65
CA ARG A 87 -8.62 4.66 -12.41
C ARG A 87 -7.67 4.69 -11.22
N PHE A 88 -6.39 4.39 -11.42
CA PHE A 88 -5.37 4.49 -10.38
C PHE A 88 -5.19 5.93 -9.91
N ALA A 89 -5.11 6.87 -10.84
CA ALA A 89 -5.04 8.29 -10.51
C ALA A 89 -6.32 8.77 -9.77
N LEU A 90 -7.50 8.32 -10.18
CA LEU A 90 -8.76 8.66 -9.48
C LEU A 90 -8.91 7.98 -8.11
N GLY A 91 -8.06 7.02 -7.76
CA GLY A 91 -8.29 6.17 -6.58
C GLY A 91 -9.49 5.25 -6.74
N GLU A 92 -9.84 4.91 -7.99
CA GLU A 92 -10.97 4.09 -8.38
C GLU A 92 -10.56 2.69 -8.86
N THR A 93 -9.40 2.22 -8.42
CA THR A 93 -8.91 0.92 -8.87
C THR A 93 -9.49 -0.18 -8.02
N ASP A 94 -10.20 -1.08 -8.68
CA ASP A 94 -10.74 -2.26 -8.04
C ASP A 94 -9.66 -3.35 -8.05
N TYR A 95 -9.40 -3.89 -6.87
CA TYR A 95 -8.49 -5.01 -6.65
C TYR A 95 -9.33 -6.22 -6.28
N GLN A 96 -8.70 -7.39 -6.28
CA GLN A 96 -9.38 -8.63 -5.96
C GLN A 96 -8.63 -9.46 -4.93
N LEU A 97 -9.39 -10.28 -4.21
CA LEU A 97 -8.88 -11.42 -3.47
C LEU A 97 -8.56 -12.56 -4.44
N GLY A 98 -7.30 -12.97 -4.47
CA GLY A 98 -6.84 -14.18 -5.16
C GLY A 98 -6.55 -15.31 -4.19
N VAL A 99 -6.63 -16.55 -4.67
CA VAL A 99 -6.20 -17.74 -3.94
C VAL A 99 -5.22 -18.51 -4.81
N THR A 100 -4.09 -18.90 -4.23
CA THR A 100 -3.06 -19.74 -4.85
C THR A 100 -2.67 -20.84 -3.88
N ASP A 101 -2.03 -21.91 -4.34
CA ASP A 101 -1.39 -22.85 -3.44
C ASP A 101 -0.09 -22.27 -2.86
N TYR A 102 0.29 -22.77 -1.69
CA TYR A 102 1.47 -22.29 -0.97
C TYR A 102 2.79 -22.55 -1.72
N GLU A 103 2.91 -23.65 -2.45
CA GLU A 103 4.16 -24.01 -3.13
C GLU A 103 4.49 -22.97 -4.22
N HIS A 104 3.51 -22.60 -5.05
CA HIS A 104 3.68 -21.56 -6.05
C HIS A 104 3.95 -20.20 -5.40
N PHE A 105 3.26 -19.86 -4.31
CA PHE A 105 3.51 -18.63 -3.57
C PHE A 105 4.95 -18.58 -3.04
N ALA A 106 5.40 -19.60 -2.32
CA ALA A 106 6.75 -19.65 -1.76
C ALA A 106 7.82 -19.62 -2.85
N ALA A 107 7.60 -20.33 -3.96
CA ALA A 107 8.50 -20.34 -5.11
C ALA A 107 8.62 -18.95 -5.76
N GLU A 108 7.51 -18.22 -5.92
CA GLU A 108 7.52 -16.84 -6.44
C GLU A 108 8.36 -15.93 -5.56
N TYR A 109 8.12 -15.91 -4.24
CA TYR A 109 8.86 -15.05 -3.32
C TYR A 109 10.34 -15.44 -3.25
N ASN A 110 10.67 -16.73 -3.30
CA ASN A 110 12.05 -17.20 -3.38
C ASN A 110 12.73 -16.73 -4.68
N TYR A 111 12.06 -16.86 -5.83
CA TYR A 111 12.57 -16.40 -7.13
C TYR A 111 12.81 -14.88 -7.14
N LEU A 112 11.88 -14.11 -6.59
CA LEU A 112 12.01 -12.66 -6.45
C LEU A 112 13.08 -12.26 -5.42
N GLY A 113 13.55 -13.20 -4.59
CA GLY A 113 14.52 -12.96 -3.53
C GLY A 113 13.94 -12.15 -2.37
N ARG A 114 12.70 -12.45 -2.00
CA ARG A 114 11.95 -11.77 -0.94
C ARG A 114 11.63 -12.78 0.15
N ASP A 115 12.14 -12.53 1.35
CA ASP A 115 11.87 -13.37 2.51
C ASP A 115 10.37 -13.37 2.88
N VAL A 116 9.91 -14.46 3.48
CA VAL A 116 8.53 -14.60 3.98
C VAL A 116 8.55 -15.11 5.41
N TRP A 117 7.84 -14.40 6.28
CA TRP A 117 7.59 -14.76 7.67
C TRP A 117 6.17 -15.31 7.79
N GLN A 118 6.01 -16.33 8.63
CA GLN A 118 4.75 -16.96 8.96
C GLN A 118 4.47 -16.79 10.44
N GLN A 119 3.34 -16.17 10.77
CA GLN A 119 2.80 -16.11 12.12
C GLN A 119 1.62 -17.08 12.22
N THR A 120 1.86 -18.25 12.83
CA THR A 120 0.79 -19.21 13.11
C THR A 120 -0.13 -18.64 14.18
N LEU A 121 -1.43 -18.52 13.88
CA LEU A 121 -2.42 -17.91 14.76
C LEU A 121 -2.92 -18.92 15.80
N ASN A 122 -3.00 -18.50 17.06
CA ASN A 122 -3.47 -19.28 18.20
C ASN A 122 -5.00 -19.20 18.35
N LEU A 123 -5.71 -19.53 17.26
CA LEU A 123 -7.16 -19.52 17.19
C LEU A 123 -7.74 -20.84 17.72
N THR A 124 -8.92 -20.81 18.33
CA THR A 124 -9.68 -22.05 18.62
C THR A 124 -10.20 -22.67 17.33
N GLU A 125 -10.67 -23.91 17.40
CA GLU A 125 -11.30 -24.60 16.26
C GLU A 125 -12.45 -23.76 15.67
N GLU A 126 -13.33 -23.21 16.52
CA GLU A 126 -14.46 -22.38 16.08
C GLU A 126 -14.01 -21.06 15.43
N GLU A 127 -12.93 -20.44 15.92
CA GLU A 127 -12.36 -19.23 15.33
C GLU A 127 -11.68 -19.51 13.98
N LYS A 128 -11.00 -20.66 13.85
CA LYS A 128 -10.42 -21.12 12.57
C LYS A 128 -11.52 -21.35 11.55
N GLU A 129 -12.57 -22.09 11.91
CA GLU A 129 -13.73 -22.34 11.04
C GLU A 129 -14.39 -21.03 10.59
N ARG A 130 -14.56 -20.08 11.52
CA ARG A 130 -15.13 -18.76 11.19
C ARG A 130 -14.24 -17.98 10.23
N LEU A 131 -12.92 -17.95 10.44
CA LEU A 131 -11.99 -17.28 9.54
C LEU A 131 -12.02 -17.89 8.15
N ILE A 132 -12.02 -19.22 8.04
CA ILE A 132 -12.09 -19.92 6.76
C ILE A 132 -13.41 -19.62 6.04
N ALA A 133 -14.53 -19.58 6.78
CA ALA A 133 -15.83 -19.21 6.22
C ALA A 133 -15.82 -17.76 5.68
N LEU A 134 -15.25 -16.80 6.43
CA LEU A 134 -15.10 -15.41 5.99
C LEU A 134 -14.25 -15.30 4.72
N LEU A 135 -13.11 -15.99 4.66
CA LEU A 135 -12.21 -15.99 3.50
C LEU A 135 -12.88 -16.63 2.27
N THR A 136 -13.58 -17.75 2.47
CA THR A 136 -14.29 -18.44 1.39
C THR A 136 -15.45 -17.59 0.86
N GLU A 137 -16.20 -16.93 1.74
CA GLU A 137 -17.25 -15.98 1.37
C GLU A 137 -16.67 -14.80 0.57
N ASN A 138 -15.56 -14.24 1.04
CA ASN A 138 -14.87 -13.13 0.35
C ASN A 138 -14.34 -13.56 -1.02
N TYR A 139 -13.98 -14.84 -1.21
CA TYR A 139 -13.45 -15.32 -2.49
C TYR A 139 -14.53 -15.57 -3.55
N ARG A 140 -15.82 -15.55 -3.17
CA ARG A 140 -16.92 -15.69 -4.14
C ARG A 140 -16.84 -14.60 -5.22
N PRO A 141 -17.22 -14.90 -6.49
CA PRO A 141 -17.13 -13.95 -7.59
C PRO A 141 -17.77 -12.58 -7.31
N GLU A 142 -18.89 -12.56 -6.59
CA GLU A 142 -19.64 -11.38 -6.22
C GLU A 142 -18.99 -10.54 -5.09
N ASN A 143 -18.10 -11.14 -4.29
CA ASN A 143 -17.51 -10.51 -3.10
C ASN A 143 -16.02 -10.20 -3.23
N ARG A 144 -15.32 -10.85 -4.17
CA ARG A 144 -13.85 -10.82 -4.23
C ARG A 144 -13.27 -9.52 -4.75
N VAL A 145 -14.07 -8.71 -5.45
CA VAL A 145 -13.65 -7.42 -6.02
C VAL A 145 -14.00 -6.29 -5.07
N TYR A 146 -13.04 -5.41 -4.79
CA TYR A 146 -13.25 -4.30 -3.86
C TYR A 146 -12.41 -3.08 -4.25
N ARG A 147 -12.85 -1.90 -3.80
CA ARG A 147 -12.13 -0.66 -4.01
C ARG A 147 -10.89 -0.60 -3.13
N TYR A 148 -9.71 -0.53 -3.74
CA TYR A 148 -8.46 -0.50 -3.00
C TYR A 148 -8.09 0.93 -2.58
N ASN A 149 -7.68 1.08 -1.32
CA ASN A 149 -7.06 2.30 -0.82
C ASN A 149 -5.75 1.96 -0.12
N PHE A 150 -4.64 2.48 -0.63
CA PHE A 150 -3.30 2.14 -0.15
C PHE A 150 -3.08 2.35 1.36
N PHE A 151 -3.71 3.36 1.99
CA PHE A 151 -3.53 3.64 3.42
C PHE A 151 -4.61 3.02 4.31
N TYR A 152 -5.85 2.92 3.80
CA TYR A 152 -7.00 2.61 4.65
C TYR A 152 -7.63 1.25 4.36
N ASP A 153 -7.45 0.72 3.15
CA ASP A 153 -8.10 -0.51 2.70
C ASP A 153 -7.23 -1.28 1.69
N ASN A 154 -6.26 -2.03 2.22
CA ASN A 154 -5.16 -2.57 1.46
C ASN A 154 -4.86 -4.05 1.77
N CYS A 155 -3.77 -4.56 1.19
CA CYS A 155 -3.35 -5.95 1.35
C CYS A 155 -3.00 -6.37 2.79
N ALA A 156 -2.75 -5.43 3.71
CA ALA A 156 -2.50 -5.70 5.13
C ALA A 156 -3.75 -5.47 6.00
N THR A 157 -4.49 -4.38 5.76
CA THR A 157 -5.68 -4.06 6.58
C THR A 157 -6.81 -5.06 6.38
N ARG A 158 -7.00 -5.58 5.16
CA ARG A 158 -8.03 -6.59 4.87
C ARG A 158 -7.80 -7.89 5.66
N PRO A 159 -6.62 -8.55 5.59
CA PRO A 159 -6.29 -9.68 6.46
C PRO A 159 -6.47 -9.39 7.94
N ARG A 160 -5.97 -8.25 8.43
CA ARG A 160 -6.15 -7.83 9.83
C ARG A 160 -7.62 -7.85 10.22
N ASP A 161 -8.47 -7.19 9.43
CA ASP A 161 -9.89 -7.04 9.74
C ASP A 161 -10.64 -8.39 9.67
N GLN A 162 -10.26 -9.31 8.78
CA GLN A 162 -10.84 -10.66 8.76
C GLN A 162 -10.46 -11.49 9.98
N ILE A 163 -9.19 -11.40 10.42
CA ILE A 163 -8.71 -12.10 11.62
C ILE A 163 -9.40 -11.54 12.86
N GLU A 164 -9.49 -10.20 13.00
CA GLU A 164 -10.23 -9.54 14.07
C GLU A 164 -11.70 -9.99 14.13
N ARG A 165 -12.37 -10.11 12.97
CA ARG A 165 -13.76 -10.57 12.88
C ARG A 165 -13.96 -12.05 13.21
N ALA A 166 -12.93 -12.87 13.05
CA ALA A 166 -13.01 -14.30 13.33
C ALA A 166 -12.95 -14.62 14.83
N ILE A 167 -12.28 -13.77 15.61
CA ILE A 167 -12.05 -13.97 17.05
C ILE A 167 -13.38 -13.97 17.83
N ASN A 168 -13.52 -14.93 18.75
CA ASN A 168 -14.64 -15.02 19.68
C ASN A 168 -14.24 -14.42 21.03
N GLY A 169 -14.34 -13.09 21.14
CA GLY A 169 -13.86 -12.35 22.29
C GLY A 169 -13.41 -10.96 21.86
N THR A 170 -12.33 -10.46 22.46
CA THR A 170 -11.71 -9.19 22.07
C THR A 170 -10.23 -9.39 21.76
N LEU A 171 -9.77 -8.77 20.68
CA LEU A 171 -8.34 -8.66 20.40
C LEU A 171 -7.78 -7.44 21.14
N GLN A 172 -6.91 -7.68 22.10
CA GLN A 172 -6.20 -6.64 22.84
C GLN A 172 -4.78 -6.49 22.30
N TYR A 173 -4.51 -5.31 21.75
CA TYR A 173 -3.15 -4.92 21.39
C TYR A 173 -2.40 -4.44 22.63
N ALA A 174 -1.09 -4.72 22.71
CA ALA A 174 -0.25 -4.24 23.81
C ALA A 174 -0.18 -2.71 23.89
N ASP A 175 -0.26 -2.04 22.74
CA ASP A 175 -0.22 -0.59 22.63
C ASP A 175 -1.63 0.01 22.47
N ASN A 176 -1.77 1.28 22.86
CA ASN A 176 -2.96 2.05 22.51
C ASN A 176 -3.00 2.33 21.00
N MET A 177 -3.94 1.65 20.32
CA MET A 177 -4.09 1.70 18.86
C MET A 177 -4.77 2.95 18.32
N THR A 178 -5.47 3.72 19.18
CA THR A 178 -6.24 4.91 18.80
C THR A 178 -5.56 6.22 19.18
N ALA A 179 -4.51 6.17 20.01
CA ALA A 179 -3.74 7.35 20.38
C ALA A 179 -3.03 7.96 19.15
N ASN A 180 -3.31 9.22 18.87
CA ASN A 180 -2.70 10.00 17.78
C ASN A 180 -1.29 10.55 18.13
N SER A 181 -0.64 10.02 19.18
CA SER A 181 0.63 10.49 19.72
C SER A 181 1.85 9.67 19.26
N THR A 182 1.76 8.97 18.14
CA THR A 182 2.88 8.15 17.63
C THR A 182 4.05 9.00 17.12
N GLY A 183 3.79 10.26 16.74
CA GLY A 183 4.77 11.14 16.09
C GLY A 183 5.16 10.71 14.68
N ILE A 184 4.47 9.72 14.10
CA ILE A 184 4.73 9.18 12.77
C ILE A 184 3.56 9.56 11.85
N SER A 185 3.86 9.97 10.63
CA SER A 185 2.88 10.24 9.56
C SER A 185 2.86 9.15 8.49
N PHE A 186 1.91 9.22 7.55
CA PHE A 186 1.96 8.37 6.34
C PHE A 186 3.25 8.62 5.54
N ARG A 187 3.66 9.88 5.39
CA ARG A 187 4.87 10.23 4.63
C ARG A 187 6.14 9.66 5.26
N ASP A 188 6.22 9.61 6.60
CA ASP A 188 7.38 9.01 7.27
C ASP A 188 7.50 7.51 6.97
N LEU A 189 6.37 6.79 6.97
CA LEU A 189 6.35 5.38 6.60
C LEU A 189 6.67 5.17 5.12
N LEU A 190 6.15 6.02 4.23
CA LEU A 190 6.53 5.99 2.81
C LEU A 190 8.01 6.24 2.61
N HIS A 191 8.61 7.17 3.34
CA HIS A 191 10.04 7.46 3.26
C HIS A 191 10.84 6.28 3.78
N LYS A 192 10.47 5.68 4.92
CA LYS A 192 11.14 4.50 5.48
C LYS A 192 11.23 3.35 4.48
N TYR A 193 10.12 3.00 3.81
CA TYR A 193 10.08 1.87 2.89
C TYR A 193 10.51 2.18 1.45
N SER A 194 10.66 3.48 1.10
CA SER A 194 11.23 3.90 -0.18
C SER A 194 12.70 4.31 -0.09
N GLU A 195 13.37 3.97 1.01
CA GLU A 195 14.81 4.19 1.14
C GLU A 195 15.58 3.44 0.05
N GLY A 196 16.49 4.14 -0.63
CA GLY A 196 17.17 3.62 -1.81
C GLY A 196 16.36 3.67 -3.13
N HIS A 197 15.08 4.02 -3.09
CA HIS A 197 14.20 4.13 -4.28
C HIS A 197 13.86 5.59 -4.57
N LEU A 198 14.89 6.40 -4.84
CA LEU A 198 14.78 7.86 -4.80
C LEU A 198 13.82 8.45 -5.84
N TRP A 199 13.74 7.85 -7.04
CA TRP A 199 12.76 8.27 -8.05
C TRP A 199 11.33 7.90 -7.68
N SER A 200 11.11 6.69 -7.16
CA SER A 200 9.81 6.26 -6.65
C SER A 200 9.36 7.17 -5.51
N ARG A 201 10.26 7.46 -4.56
CA ARG A 201 10.01 8.41 -3.46
C ARG A 201 9.63 9.79 -3.99
N PHE A 202 10.40 10.33 -4.92
CA PHE A 202 10.13 11.64 -5.52
C PHE A 202 8.76 11.68 -6.22
N GLY A 203 8.40 10.65 -6.99
CA GLY A 203 7.09 10.53 -7.62
C GLY A 203 5.95 10.48 -6.59
N MET A 204 6.08 9.66 -5.55
CA MET A 204 5.10 9.61 -4.46
C MET A 204 4.99 10.97 -3.76
N ASP A 205 6.11 11.62 -3.45
CA ASP A 205 6.13 12.91 -2.77
C ASP A 205 5.49 14.03 -3.60
N LEU A 206 5.65 14.01 -4.92
CA LEU A 206 4.97 14.95 -5.83
C LEU A 206 3.45 14.78 -5.79
N CYS A 207 2.97 13.54 -5.78
CA CYS A 207 1.53 13.24 -5.80
C CYS A 207 0.84 13.51 -4.44
N MET A 208 1.56 13.37 -3.34
CA MET A 208 0.99 13.49 -1.99
C MET A 208 0.96 14.91 -1.46
N GLY A 209 -0.20 15.28 -0.90
CA GLY A 209 -0.44 16.55 -0.24
C GLY A 209 -0.06 16.59 1.24
N SER A 210 -0.45 17.66 1.92
CA SER A 210 -0.15 17.90 3.35
C SER A 210 -0.79 16.89 4.29
N LYS A 211 -1.94 16.30 3.91
CA LYS A 211 -2.60 15.26 4.74
C LYS A 211 -1.74 14.03 4.96
N ALA A 212 -0.79 13.75 4.07
CA ALA A 212 0.16 12.66 4.27
C ALA A 212 1.16 12.94 5.42
N ASP A 213 1.31 14.21 5.81
CA ASP A 213 2.22 14.67 6.87
C ASP A 213 1.56 14.71 8.26
N GLU A 214 0.25 14.48 8.34
CA GLU A 214 -0.47 14.44 9.62
C GLU A 214 -0.07 13.20 10.45
N PRO A 215 0.07 13.32 11.78
CA PRO A 215 0.32 12.19 12.64
C PRO A 215 -0.80 11.14 12.54
N ILE A 216 -0.42 9.86 12.43
CA ILE A 216 -1.35 8.74 12.37
C ILE A 216 -1.31 7.94 13.66
N ASN A 217 -2.41 7.27 14.00
CA ASN A 217 -2.41 6.29 15.09
C ASN A 217 -1.79 4.96 14.66
N ARG A 218 -1.51 4.09 15.63
CA ARG A 218 -0.88 2.78 15.38
C ARG A 218 -1.77 1.86 14.53
N ARG A 219 -3.09 1.95 14.65
CA ARG A 219 -4.01 1.18 13.79
C ARG A 219 -3.82 1.52 12.32
N LEU A 220 -3.67 2.80 11.99
CA LEU A 220 -3.39 3.24 10.63
C LEU A 220 -2.01 2.76 10.18
N ALA A 221 -0.98 2.75 11.04
CA ALA A 221 0.35 2.25 10.68
C ALA A 221 0.35 0.77 10.20
N MET A 222 -0.66 -0.02 10.57
CA MET A 222 -0.86 -1.40 10.10
C MET A 222 -1.21 -1.51 8.62
N PHE A 223 -1.39 -0.41 7.88
CA PHE A 223 -1.38 -0.43 6.42
C PHE A 223 -0.06 -1.01 5.88
N VAL A 224 1.02 -0.92 6.67
CA VAL A 224 2.30 -1.56 6.38
C VAL A 224 2.33 -2.97 7.00
N PRO A 225 2.55 -4.02 6.18
CA PRO A 225 2.62 -5.42 6.62
C PRO A 225 3.47 -5.69 7.87
N PHE A 226 4.68 -5.12 7.94
CA PHE A 226 5.59 -5.34 9.07
C PHE A 226 5.13 -4.71 10.39
N TYR A 227 4.41 -3.57 10.35
CA TYR A 227 3.82 -3.00 11.56
C TYR A 227 2.66 -3.88 12.05
N MET A 228 1.83 -4.40 11.13
CA MET A 228 0.80 -5.37 11.47
C MET A 228 1.42 -6.64 12.07
N GLN A 229 2.49 -7.19 11.47
CA GLN A 229 3.22 -8.34 12.01
C GLN A 229 3.70 -8.09 13.45
N GLU A 230 4.37 -6.95 13.68
CA GLU A 230 4.88 -6.59 15.00
C GLU A 230 3.76 -6.46 16.05
N TYR A 231 2.65 -5.80 15.71
CA TYR A 231 1.53 -5.64 16.63
C TYR A 231 0.81 -6.97 16.89
N PHE A 232 0.69 -7.85 15.89
CA PHE A 232 0.10 -9.18 16.07
C PHE A 232 0.93 -10.07 16.99
N ASN A 233 2.26 -10.00 16.91
CA ASN A 233 3.16 -10.73 17.83
C ASN A 233 2.95 -10.37 19.30
N LYS A 234 2.53 -9.14 19.58
CA LYS A 234 2.33 -8.61 20.93
C LYS A 234 0.86 -8.65 21.37
N ALA A 235 -0.06 -8.99 20.47
CA ALA A 235 -1.49 -8.97 20.75
C ALA A 235 -1.96 -10.23 21.48
N GLN A 236 -3.03 -10.07 22.26
CA GLN A 236 -3.67 -11.15 23.02
C GLN A 236 -5.15 -11.22 22.67
N ILE A 237 -5.68 -12.42 22.60
CA ILE A 237 -7.12 -12.70 22.54
C ILE A 237 -7.60 -12.88 23.97
N VAL A 238 -8.59 -12.09 24.37
CA VAL A 238 -9.33 -12.27 25.62
C VAL A 238 -10.71 -12.82 25.27
N ASP A 239 -10.99 -14.05 25.69
CA ASP A 239 -12.28 -14.70 25.45
C ASP A 239 -13.40 -14.12 26.32
N LYS A 240 -14.61 -14.67 26.19
CA LYS A 240 -15.80 -14.17 26.90
C LYS A 240 -15.73 -14.46 28.39
N GLU A 241 -14.96 -15.47 28.78
CA GLU A 241 -14.70 -15.89 30.15
C GLU A 241 -13.56 -15.09 30.80
N GLY A 242 -12.89 -14.22 30.03
CA GLY A 242 -11.81 -13.35 30.48
C GLY A 242 -10.42 -14.00 30.46
N GLN A 243 -10.28 -15.20 29.90
CA GLN A 243 -8.98 -15.85 29.75
C GLN A 243 -8.21 -15.25 28.57
N ALA A 244 -6.95 -14.92 28.81
CA ALA A 244 -6.07 -14.33 27.80
C ALA A 244 -5.16 -15.40 27.19
N ARG A 245 -5.03 -15.39 25.86
CA ARG A 245 -4.03 -16.18 25.12
C ARG A 245 -3.34 -15.29 24.08
N PRO A 246 -2.06 -15.51 23.74
CA PRO A 246 -1.40 -14.74 22.68
C PRO A 246 -2.12 -14.98 21.34
N LEU A 247 -2.21 -13.97 20.48
CA LEU A 247 -2.76 -14.12 19.12
C LEU A 247 -1.86 -14.99 18.24
N VAL A 248 -0.54 -14.83 18.35
CA VAL A 248 0.44 -15.58 17.59
C VAL A 248 1.02 -16.68 18.46
N ALA A 249 0.86 -17.94 18.03
CA ALA A 249 1.44 -19.10 18.71
C ALA A 249 2.92 -19.25 18.40
N LYS A 250 3.31 -19.00 17.15
CA LYS A 250 4.69 -19.14 16.66
C LYS A 250 4.92 -18.22 15.47
N GLU A 251 6.06 -17.53 15.47
CA GLU A 251 6.61 -16.90 14.27
C GLU A 251 7.81 -17.69 13.74
N GLU A 252 7.87 -17.90 12.44
CA GLU A 252 9.04 -18.48 11.77
C GLU A 252 9.23 -17.90 10.38
N LYS A 253 10.48 -17.88 9.90
CA LYS A 253 10.78 -17.49 8.52
C LYS A 253 10.73 -18.73 7.64
N ILE A 254 9.81 -18.75 6.67
CA ILE A 254 9.49 -19.90 5.82
C ILE A 254 10.12 -19.82 4.42
N VAL A 255 10.48 -18.61 3.99
CA VAL A 255 11.28 -18.38 2.78
C VAL A 255 12.48 -17.53 3.19
N VAL A 256 13.68 -18.05 2.95
CA VAL A 256 14.96 -17.38 3.29
C VAL A 256 15.79 -17.27 2.03
N THR A 257 15.92 -16.04 1.52
CA THR A 257 16.54 -15.78 0.21
C THR A 257 17.96 -15.26 0.31
N GLY A 258 18.37 -14.81 1.50
CA GLY A 258 19.68 -14.19 1.73
C GLY A 258 19.82 -12.78 1.17
N LYS A 259 18.80 -12.24 0.50
CA LYS A 259 18.77 -10.85 0.04
C LYS A 259 18.25 -9.92 1.13
N THR A 260 18.67 -8.68 1.04
CA THR A 260 18.32 -7.58 1.93
C THR A 260 17.70 -6.43 1.13
N PRO A 261 17.01 -5.47 1.76
CA PRO A 261 16.52 -4.28 1.07
C PRO A 261 17.60 -3.52 0.28
N ALA A 262 18.87 -3.60 0.71
CA ALA A 262 20.00 -2.99 0.01
C ALA A 262 20.25 -3.57 -1.40
N ASP A 263 19.86 -4.83 -1.64
CA ASP A 263 20.01 -5.51 -2.93
C ASP A 263 19.01 -5.00 -3.98
N PHE A 264 17.96 -4.31 -3.54
CA PHE A 264 16.88 -3.82 -4.40
C PHE A 264 16.97 -2.32 -4.71
N VAL A 265 17.95 -1.62 -4.12
CA VAL A 265 18.14 -0.16 -4.26
C VAL A 265 18.27 0.27 -5.72
N SER A 266 17.54 1.32 -6.09
CA SER A 266 17.66 1.94 -7.41
C SER A 266 19.02 2.63 -7.58
N ARG A 267 19.74 2.30 -8.66
CA ARG A 267 21.04 2.94 -9.01
C ARG A 267 20.83 4.02 -10.07
N GLY A 268 21.74 5.00 -10.09
CA GLY A 268 21.77 6.04 -11.12
C GLY A 268 21.71 7.46 -10.53
N ILE A 269 21.41 8.42 -11.39
CA ILE A 269 21.30 9.82 -11.00
C ILE A 269 20.05 10.04 -10.14
N THR A 270 20.19 10.77 -9.04
CA THR A 270 19.06 11.06 -8.14
C THR A 270 18.15 12.16 -8.72
N PRO A 271 16.89 12.28 -8.25
CA PRO A 271 16.03 13.41 -8.62
C PRO A 271 16.66 14.77 -8.31
N MET A 272 17.32 14.89 -7.15
CA MET A 272 18.03 16.11 -6.75
C MET A 272 19.19 16.43 -7.69
N GLN A 273 20.03 15.45 -8.01
CA GLN A 273 21.13 15.63 -8.95
C GLN A 273 20.61 16.02 -10.34
N SER A 274 19.57 15.35 -10.83
CA SER A 274 18.95 15.64 -12.14
C SER A 274 18.38 17.05 -12.21
N ALA A 275 17.62 17.45 -11.18
CA ALA A 275 17.06 18.79 -11.10
C ALA A 275 18.14 19.87 -10.94
N SER A 276 19.23 19.58 -10.22
CA SER A 276 20.36 20.49 -10.06
C SER A 276 21.14 20.66 -11.35
N LEU A 277 21.38 19.59 -12.11
CA LEU A 277 22.00 19.67 -13.44
C LEU A 277 21.14 20.49 -14.40
N LEU A 278 19.81 20.29 -14.37
CA LEU A 278 18.88 21.10 -15.16
C LEU A 278 18.97 22.58 -14.76
N LEU A 279 19.03 22.88 -13.46
CA LEU A 279 19.19 24.25 -12.96
C LEU A 279 20.48 24.90 -13.48
N ILE A 280 21.62 24.19 -13.41
CA ILE A 280 22.91 24.68 -13.93
C ILE A 280 22.79 25.01 -15.42
N LEU A 281 22.21 24.10 -16.21
CA LEU A 281 22.00 24.30 -17.64
C LEU A 281 21.10 25.50 -17.93
N VAL A 282 19.95 25.60 -17.26
CA VAL A 282 18.98 26.69 -17.43
C VAL A 282 19.57 28.04 -17.01
N ALA A 283 20.34 28.08 -15.93
CA ALA A 283 21.05 29.27 -15.49
C ALA A 283 22.09 29.72 -16.52
N GLY A 284 22.94 28.80 -17.00
CA GLY A 284 23.96 29.09 -18.02
C GLY A 284 23.36 29.62 -19.33
N ILE A 285 22.32 28.96 -19.82
CA ILE A 285 21.57 29.39 -21.01
C ILE A 285 20.95 30.78 -20.80
N SER A 286 20.38 31.03 -19.62
CA SER A 286 19.75 32.31 -19.29
C SER A 286 20.76 33.46 -19.22
N ILE A 287 21.93 33.24 -18.62
CA ILE A 287 23.04 34.20 -18.60
C ILE A 287 23.52 34.49 -20.02
N TYR A 288 23.70 33.47 -20.86
CA TYR A 288 24.04 33.64 -22.27
C TYR A 288 22.98 34.45 -23.03
N GLY A 289 21.70 34.13 -22.82
CA GLY A 289 20.57 34.85 -23.41
C GLY A 289 20.56 36.34 -23.04
N ILE A 290 20.74 36.66 -21.75
CA ILE A 290 20.83 38.05 -21.27
C ILE A 290 22.03 38.77 -21.91
N ARG A 291 23.21 38.15 -21.94
CA ARG A 291 24.43 38.76 -22.51
C ARG A 291 24.33 39.00 -24.03
N ARG A 292 23.65 38.12 -24.75
CA ARG A 292 23.45 38.23 -26.21
C ARG A 292 22.15 38.94 -26.60
N GLY A 293 21.38 39.42 -25.62
CA GLY A 293 20.08 40.04 -25.87
C GLY A 293 19.09 39.09 -26.57
N LYS A 294 19.16 37.78 -26.34
CA LYS A 294 18.29 36.75 -26.94
C LYS A 294 17.41 36.14 -25.86
N THR A 295 16.10 36.02 -26.13
CA THR A 295 15.15 35.45 -25.17
C THR A 295 15.27 33.95 -25.01
N LEU A 296 15.67 33.24 -26.08
CA LEU A 296 15.79 31.77 -26.09
C LEU A 296 14.46 31.09 -25.72
N TRP A 297 13.36 31.59 -26.30
CA TRP A 297 11.98 31.20 -26.01
C TRP A 297 11.69 29.70 -26.16
N GLY A 298 12.48 28.95 -26.92
CA GLY A 298 12.32 27.49 -27.03
C GLY A 298 12.53 26.75 -25.71
N ILE A 299 13.39 27.28 -24.83
CA ILE A 299 13.60 26.73 -23.48
C ILE A 299 12.38 27.02 -22.59
N ASP A 300 11.80 28.21 -22.73
CA ASP A 300 10.55 28.55 -22.04
C ASP A 300 9.41 27.63 -22.48
N LEU A 301 9.32 27.33 -23.78
CA LEU A 301 8.34 26.38 -24.30
C LEU A 301 8.47 25.02 -23.62
N ILE A 302 9.67 24.42 -23.61
CA ILE A 302 9.87 23.08 -23.05
C ILE A 302 9.61 23.06 -21.54
N LEU A 303 10.19 23.99 -20.79
CA LEU A 303 10.08 24.01 -19.33
C LEU A 303 8.64 24.21 -18.87
N PHE A 304 7.93 25.19 -19.45
CA PHE A 304 6.54 25.48 -19.05
C PHE A 304 5.56 24.42 -19.60
N LEU A 305 5.85 23.79 -20.73
CA LEU A 305 5.08 22.63 -21.20
C LEU A 305 5.19 21.47 -20.21
N VAL A 306 6.41 21.07 -19.82
CA VAL A 306 6.63 19.96 -18.87
C VAL A 306 6.06 20.29 -17.49
N ALA A 307 6.32 21.49 -16.97
CA ALA A 307 5.77 21.96 -15.70
C ALA A 307 4.24 22.01 -15.72
N GLY A 308 3.65 22.40 -16.84
CA GLY A 308 2.20 22.43 -17.02
C GLY A 308 1.57 21.05 -17.12
N MET A 309 2.19 20.11 -17.84
CA MET A 309 1.72 18.72 -17.89
C MET A 309 1.77 18.06 -16.50
N ALA A 310 2.88 18.24 -15.76
CA ALA A 310 2.97 17.81 -14.38
C ALA A 310 1.89 18.47 -13.51
N GLY A 311 1.68 19.78 -13.68
CA GLY A 311 0.63 20.51 -12.99
C GLY A 311 -0.78 20.03 -13.28
N CYS A 312 -1.08 19.60 -14.51
CA CYS A 312 -2.35 18.97 -14.86
C CYS A 312 -2.55 17.66 -14.09
N ILE A 313 -1.53 16.80 -14.02
CA ILE A 313 -1.59 15.54 -13.28
C ILE A 313 -1.82 15.83 -11.79
N LEU A 314 -1.05 16.75 -11.20
CA LEU A 314 -1.19 17.10 -9.77
C LEU A 314 -2.53 17.74 -9.46
N ALA A 315 -3.03 18.63 -10.33
CA ALA A 315 -4.33 19.28 -10.13
C ALA A 315 -5.46 18.26 -10.27
N PHE A 316 -5.33 17.33 -11.21
CA PHE A 316 -6.29 16.24 -11.37
C PHE A 316 -6.36 15.38 -10.12
N LEU A 317 -5.20 14.98 -9.58
CA LEU A 317 -5.13 14.22 -8.34
C LEU A 317 -5.73 15.00 -7.16
N ALA A 318 -5.31 16.25 -6.95
CA ALA A 318 -5.72 17.04 -5.79
C ALA A 318 -7.22 17.43 -5.79
N LEU A 319 -7.85 17.52 -6.97
CA LEU A 319 -9.24 17.98 -7.12
C LEU A 319 -10.26 16.86 -7.34
N PHE A 320 -9.87 15.78 -8.04
CA PHE A 320 -10.81 14.74 -8.48
C PHE A 320 -10.51 13.36 -7.91
N SER A 321 -9.30 13.11 -7.37
CA SER A 321 -8.97 11.80 -6.83
C SER A 321 -9.69 11.55 -5.51
N GLN A 322 -10.11 10.30 -5.33
CA GLN A 322 -10.63 9.78 -4.06
C GLN A 322 -9.50 9.44 -3.07
N HIS A 323 -8.23 9.57 -3.49
CA HIS A 323 -7.10 9.32 -2.60
C HIS A 323 -7.07 10.35 -1.46
N PRO A 324 -7.24 9.93 -0.20
CA PRO A 324 -7.44 10.85 0.93
C PRO A 324 -6.23 11.73 1.25
N ALA A 325 -5.03 11.36 0.81
CA ALA A 325 -3.78 12.04 1.16
C ALA A 325 -3.17 12.89 0.03
N VAL A 326 -3.84 13.05 -1.12
CA VAL A 326 -3.30 13.85 -2.25
C VAL A 326 -3.73 15.31 -2.23
N SER A 327 -4.59 15.71 -1.29
CA SER A 327 -5.16 17.06 -1.20
C SER A 327 -5.21 17.58 0.25
N PRO A 328 -4.86 18.85 0.52
CA PRO A 328 -4.33 19.84 -0.44
C PRO A 328 -2.86 19.57 -0.80
N ASN A 329 -2.44 19.93 -2.02
CA ASN A 329 -1.06 19.77 -2.50
C ASN A 329 -0.43 21.11 -2.90
N TYR A 330 0.48 21.62 -2.07
CA TYR A 330 1.15 22.91 -2.21
C TYR A 330 2.19 22.93 -3.34
N ILE A 331 2.58 21.77 -3.89
CA ILE A 331 3.44 21.69 -5.08
C ILE A 331 2.75 22.31 -6.30
N LEU A 332 1.42 22.46 -6.26
CA LEU A 332 0.64 23.18 -7.27
C LEU A 332 1.04 24.66 -7.42
N PHE A 333 1.70 25.28 -6.44
CA PHE A 333 2.25 26.63 -6.62
C PHE A 333 3.42 26.67 -7.59
N VAL A 334 4.10 25.54 -7.82
CA VAL A 334 5.22 25.41 -8.77
C VAL A 334 4.74 24.81 -10.09
N PHE A 335 3.99 23.71 -10.02
CA PHE A 335 3.49 22.98 -11.19
C PHE A 335 1.97 23.09 -11.23
N HIS A 336 1.42 23.88 -12.16
CA HIS A 336 -0.03 24.05 -12.29
C HIS A 336 -0.49 24.09 -13.76
N PRO A 337 -1.77 23.75 -14.04
CA PRO A 337 -2.31 23.73 -15.40
C PRO A 337 -2.26 25.10 -16.11
N PHE A 338 -2.21 26.21 -15.36
CA PHE A 338 -2.08 27.54 -15.98
C PHE A 338 -0.78 27.71 -16.79
N HIS A 339 0.26 26.92 -16.54
CA HIS A 339 1.47 26.93 -17.39
C HIS A 339 1.14 26.55 -18.83
N LEU A 340 0.22 25.60 -19.05
CA LEU A 340 -0.24 25.23 -20.39
C LEU A 340 -1.23 26.24 -20.95
N PHE A 341 -2.23 26.63 -20.15
CA PHE A 341 -3.28 27.55 -20.59
C PHE A 341 -2.71 28.91 -21.05
N CYS A 342 -1.73 29.43 -20.31
CA CYS A 342 -1.10 30.71 -20.62
C CYS A 342 0.08 30.58 -21.60
N LEU A 343 0.53 29.37 -21.95
CA LEU A 343 1.75 29.13 -22.73
C LEU A 343 1.80 29.90 -24.05
N PRO A 344 0.76 29.89 -24.92
CA PRO A 344 0.82 30.55 -26.22
C PRO A 344 0.90 32.08 -26.08
N PHE A 345 0.12 32.65 -25.16
CA PHE A 345 0.08 34.10 -24.90
C PHE A 345 1.39 34.57 -24.28
N MET A 346 1.91 33.81 -23.31
CA MET A 346 3.20 34.05 -22.68
C MET A 346 4.33 34.04 -23.72
N LEU A 347 4.41 33.00 -24.56
CA LEU A 347 5.46 32.86 -25.58
C LEU A 347 5.37 33.94 -26.66
N SER A 348 4.17 34.35 -27.07
CA SER A 348 3.98 35.44 -28.03
C SER A 348 4.60 36.75 -27.54
N ARG A 349 4.35 37.10 -26.27
CA ARG A 349 4.95 38.29 -25.62
C ARG A 349 6.45 38.16 -25.46
N VAL A 350 6.94 37.00 -25.02
CA VAL A 350 8.38 36.71 -24.90
C VAL A 350 9.08 36.84 -26.25
N ARG A 351 8.51 36.31 -27.35
CA ARG A 351 9.08 36.41 -28.69
C ARG A 351 9.14 37.86 -29.18
N LYS A 352 8.10 38.65 -28.88
CA LYS A 352 8.04 40.09 -29.18
C LYS A 352 8.90 40.95 -28.24
N ARG A 353 9.50 40.35 -27.20
CA ARG A 353 10.24 41.05 -26.12
C ARG A 353 9.38 42.13 -25.46
N GLU A 354 8.16 41.75 -25.12
CA GLU A 354 7.20 42.57 -24.41
C GLU A 354 6.94 41.98 -23.02
N ILE A 355 6.45 42.80 -22.09
CA ILE A 355 6.20 42.36 -20.72
C ILE A 355 5.08 41.33 -20.75
N SER A 356 5.40 40.10 -20.32
CA SER A 356 4.41 39.06 -20.08
C SER A 356 3.92 39.16 -18.63
N ARG A 357 2.64 39.52 -18.44
CA ARG A 357 2.00 39.54 -17.11
C ARG A 357 2.10 38.17 -16.43
N TYR A 358 1.99 37.10 -17.20
CA TYR A 358 2.13 35.74 -16.68
C TYR A 358 3.53 35.48 -16.13
N MET A 359 4.59 35.87 -16.83
CA MET A 359 5.96 35.72 -16.32
C MET A 359 6.19 36.55 -15.05
N LEU A 360 5.58 37.74 -14.96
CA LEU A 360 5.64 38.55 -13.74
C LEU A 360 4.93 37.87 -12.57
N VAL A 361 3.70 37.38 -12.77
CA VAL A 361 2.95 36.66 -11.74
C VAL A 361 3.69 35.40 -11.31
N ASN A 362 4.16 34.59 -12.27
CA ASN A 362 4.94 33.38 -11.98
C ASN A 362 6.22 33.70 -11.19
N PHE A 363 6.93 34.77 -11.53
CA PHE A 363 8.10 35.23 -10.78
C PHE A 363 7.76 35.55 -9.32
N VAL A 364 6.67 36.30 -9.08
CA VAL A 364 6.22 36.64 -7.73
C VAL A 364 5.79 35.40 -6.96
N VAL A 365 4.96 34.53 -7.55
CA VAL A 365 4.48 33.29 -6.92
C VAL A 365 5.64 32.38 -6.53
N LEU A 366 6.59 32.14 -7.41
CA LEU A 366 7.74 31.28 -7.12
C LEU A 366 8.68 31.91 -6.09
N THR A 367 8.86 33.23 -6.11
CA THR A 367 9.65 33.93 -5.08
C THR A 367 9.01 33.77 -3.71
N LEU A 368 7.68 33.95 -3.61
CA LEU A 368 6.93 33.76 -2.36
C LEU A 368 6.96 32.29 -1.92
N PHE A 369 6.74 31.35 -2.83
CA PHE A 369 6.79 29.92 -2.53
C PHE A 369 8.15 29.50 -1.94
N ILE A 370 9.26 29.95 -2.55
CA ILE A 370 10.61 29.67 -2.05
C ILE A 370 10.88 30.39 -0.72
N GLY A 371 10.47 31.66 -0.60
CA GLY A 371 10.66 32.45 0.62
C GLY A 371 9.84 31.94 1.81
N LEU A 372 8.67 31.35 1.55
CA LEU A 372 7.77 30.78 2.55
C LEU A 372 7.96 29.26 2.74
N TRP A 373 8.99 28.66 2.13
CA TRP A 373 9.20 27.22 2.10
C TRP A 373 9.09 26.54 3.48
N THR A 374 9.63 27.17 4.51
CA THR A 374 9.64 26.64 5.90
C THR A 374 8.30 26.76 6.62
N ILE A 375 7.37 27.57 6.10
CA ILE A 375 6.05 27.85 6.69
C ILE A 375 4.96 27.00 6.02
N ILE A 376 5.20 26.50 4.80
CA ILE A 376 4.24 25.67 4.08
C ILE A 376 4.01 24.37 4.87
N PRO A 377 2.75 24.03 5.22
CA PRO A 377 2.43 22.86 6.03
C PRO A 377 2.42 21.57 5.19
N GLN A 378 3.45 21.37 4.36
CA GLN A 378 3.66 20.16 3.57
C GLN A 378 5.15 19.90 3.47
N ARG A 379 5.56 18.64 3.63
CA ARG A 379 6.96 18.25 3.40
C ARG A 379 7.24 18.12 1.91
N ILE A 380 7.69 19.21 1.30
CA ILE A 380 7.98 19.28 -0.13
C ILE A 380 9.31 18.58 -0.44
N PRO A 381 9.38 17.71 -1.47
CA PRO A 381 10.62 17.04 -1.83
C PRO A 381 11.68 18.09 -2.22
N PRO A 382 12.91 18.04 -1.66
CA PRO A 382 13.93 19.07 -1.89
C PRO A 382 14.29 19.30 -3.37
N ALA A 383 14.14 18.29 -4.23
CA ALA A 383 14.37 18.40 -5.67
C ALA A 383 13.38 19.35 -6.39
N VAL A 384 12.26 19.73 -5.76
CA VAL A 384 11.33 20.75 -6.31
C VAL A 384 11.96 22.13 -6.29
N LEU A 385 12.86 22.43 -5.34
CA LEU A 385 13.52 23.74 -5.25
C LEU A 385 14.31 24.08 -6.53
N PRO A 386 15.25 23.25 -7.02
CA PRO A 386 15.95 23.55 -8.28
C PRO A 386 15.02 23.60 -9.49
N LEU A 387 13.92 22.83 -9.52
CA LEU A 387 12.91 22.92 -10.59
C LEU A 387 12.14 24.25 -10.55
N ALA A 388 11.72 24.70 -9.37
CA ALA A 388 11.12 26.02 -9.15
C ALA A 388 12.08 27.15 -9.55
N LEU A 389 13.37 27.02 -9.19
CA LEU A 389 14.40 27.97 -9.59
C LEU A 389 14.60 28.04 -11.11
N CYS A 390 14.48 26.92 -11.84
CA CYS A 390 14.52 26.95 -13.30
C CYS A 390 13.42 27.87 -13.86
N LEU A 391 12.18 27.68 -13.42
CA LEU A 391 11.04 28.50 -13.87
C LEU A 391 11.21 29.96 -13.44
N LEU A 392 11.68 30.21 -12.21
CA LEU A 392 11.93 31.55 -11.68
C LEU A 392 12.99 32.31 -12.49
N ILE A 393 14.14 31.67 -12.76
CA ILE A 393 15.24 32.25 -13.54
C ILE A 393 14.77 32.59 -14.95
N ARG A 394 13.98 31.72 -15.58
CA ARG A 394 13.42 31.97 -16.91
C ARG A 394 12.44 33.15 -16.91
N SER A 395 11.57 33.25 -15.91
CA SER A 395 10.68 34.40 -15.75
C SER A 395 11.47 35.69 -15.54
N ALA A 396 12.46 35.70 -14.64
CA ALA A 396 13.31 36.86 -14.37
C ALA A 396 14.10 37.30 -15.61
N SER A 397 14.72 36.37 -16.32
CA SER A 397 15.55 36.65 -17.50
C SER A 397 14.75 37.33 -18.62
N ASN A 398 13.52 36.89 -18.84
CA ASN A 398 12.62 37.50 -19.83
C ASN A 398 12.17 38.91 -19.41
N LEU A 399 11.94 39.16 -18.13
CA LEU A 399 11.62 40.50 -17.61
C LEU A 399 12.80 41.46 -17.79
N ILE A 400 14.03 41.02 -17.46
CA ILE A 400 15.27 41.80 -17.64
C ILE A 400 15.48 42.17 -19.11
N LEU A 401 15.34 41.20 -20.02
CA LEU A 401 15.50 41.41 -21.46
C LEU A 401 14.48 42.38 -22.05
N THR A 402 13.29 42.45 -21.47
CA THR A 402 12.25 43.39 -21.87
C THR A 402 12.57 44.80 -21.39
N TYR A 403 13.12 44.96 -20.18
CA TYR A 403 13.50 46.25 -19.63
C TYR A 403 14.63 46.91 -20.44
N LYS A 404 15.68 46.15 -20.82
CA LYS A 404 16.83 46.65 -21.61
C LYS A 404 16.50 47.16 -23.02
N ARG A 405 15.27 46.97 -23.52
CA ARG A 405 14.82 47.46 -24.84
C ARG A 405 14.24 48.88 -24.76
N LYS A 406 13.73 49.26 -23.58
CA LYS A 406 13.34 50.64 -23.29
C LYS A 406 14.58 51.41 -22.88
#